data_AF-A0A061QK08-F1
#
_entry.id   AF-A0A061QK08-F1
#
_cell.length_a   1.000
_cell.length_b   1.000
_cell.length_c   1.000
_cell.angle_alpha   90.00
_cell.angle_beta   90.00
_cell.angle_gamma   90.00
#
_symmetry.space_group_name_H-M   'P 1'
#
loop_
_entity.id
_entity.type
_entity.pdbx_description
1 polymer ?
#
loop_
_entity_poly.entity_id
_entity_poly.type
_entity_poly.pdbx_seq_one_letter_code
_entity_poly.pdbx_strand_id
1 'polypeptide(L)'
;MDVWFDSGSSWAGVVDETEGLELPADLYLEGSDQHRGWFQSSLLTCVAATGMAPYKAVLTHGFVLDERGHKMSKSLGNVVDPKDVIEGGKDQKKQPGLGADVLRLWVASVDYTSDVMIGGFILSQIADSYRKIRGTLRFLVGNLHDFNPETDAVPYEELPLTDRYILASLADLLRESSAAYDSFQFYRVYQAAMRFSVSELSNFYLDMAKDRLYIRGAASAERRACQTVMRHLLEGLAAAIAPLTPHMAEDVWQALPYARGPAESVFLAGWKQAPAAWAALGEADRRAVGAM
;
A
#
# COMPACT_ATOMS: atom_id res chain seq x y z
N MET A 1 33.44 -6.06 -25.34
CA MET A 1 33.34 -6.42 -23.91
C MET A 1 32.22 -7.43 -23.76
N ASP A 2 32.24 -8.24 -22.70
CA ASP A 2 31.11 -9.10 -22.35
C ASP A 2 29.94 -8.23 -21.85
N VAL A 3 28.71 -8.62 -22.14
CA VAL A 3 27.49 -7.87 -21.77
C VAL A 3 27.35 -7.72 -20.25
N TRP A 4 27.94 -8.63 -19.48
CA TRP A 4 28.00 -8.53 -18.01
C TRP A 4 28.98 -7.47 -17.52
N PHE A 5 30.01 -7.13 -18.30
CA PHE A 5 30.88 -5.99 -17.97
C PHE A 5 30.12 -4.68 -18.17
N ASP A 6 29.39 -4.57 -19.29
CA ASP A 6 28.59 -3.37 -19.58
C ASP A 6 27.57 -3.12 -18.46
N SER A 7 26.74 -4.13 -18.12
CA SER A 7 25.77 -4.00 -17.01
C SER A 7 26.45 -3.89 -15.64
N GLY A 8 27.55 -4.60 -15.42
CA GLY A 8 28.32 -4.54 -14.19
C GLY A 8 28.86 -3.15 -13.89
N SER A 9 29.24 -2.39 -14.92
CA SER A 9 29.76 -1.03 -14.79
C SER A 9 28.69 0.06 -14.62
N SER A 10 27.40 -0.29 -14.46
CA SER A 10 26.31 0.69 -14.34
C SER A 10 26.43 1.60 -13.11
N TRP A 11 27.09 1.16 -12.03
CA TRP A 11 27.37 2.02 -10.88
C TRP A 11 28.24 3.23 -11.29
N ALA A 12 29.21 3.04 -12.18
CA ALA A 12 30.07 4.12 -12.66
C ALA A 12 29.35 4.99 -13.70
N GLY A 13 28.65 4.35 -14.65
CA GLY A 13 28.02 5.06 -15.77
C GLY A 13 26.67 5.71 -15.44
N VAL A 14 26.09 5.44 -14.27
CA VAL A 14 24.79 5.99 -13.86
C VAL A 14 24.87 6.66 -12.50
N VAL A 15 25.31 5.96 -11.46
CA VAL A 15 25.27 6.50 -10.08
C VAL A 15 26.26 7.66 -9.93
N ASP A 16 27.50 7.50 -10.40
CA ASP A 16 28.51 8.55 -10.29
C ASP A 16 28.23 9.76 -11.22
N GLU A 17 27.45 9.58 -12.29
CA GLU A 17 27.16 10.64 -13.29
C GLU A 17 25.81 11.35 -13.06
N THR A 18 24.95 10.85 -12.18
CA THR A 18 23.60 11.40 -11.96
C THR A 18 23.51 12.19 -10.66
N GLU A 19 23.15 13.47 -10.75
CA GLU A 19 22.94 14.32 -9.58
C GLU A 19 21.88 13.71 -8.64
N GLY A 20 22.23 13.58 -7.35
CA GLY A 20 21.35 13.02 -6.31
C GLY A 20 21.43 11.51 -6.13
N LEU A 21 22.24 10.81 -6.93
CA LEU A 21 22.60 9.41 -6.67
C LEU A 21 23.98 9.35 -5.99
N GLU A 22 24.14 8.41 -5.05
CA GLU A 22 25.39 8.23 -4.31
C GLU A 22 25.85 6.78 -4.36
N LEU A 23 27.17 6.61 -4.46
CA LEU A 23 27.83 5.32 -4.32
C LEU A 23 28.32 5.14 -2.87
N PRO A 24 28.01 4.01 -2.20
CA PRO A 24 27.20 2.88 -2.67
C PRO A 24 25.70 3.19 -2.66
N ALA A 25 24.97 2.63 -3.63
CA ALA A 25 23.51 2.70 -3.67
C ALA A 25 22.90 2.01 -2.43
N ASP A 26 21.77 2.51 -1.92
CA ASP A 26 21.15 1.92 -0.71
C ASP A 26 20.70 0.46 -0.93
N LEU A 27 20.16 0.16 -2.12
CA LEU A 27 19.59 -1.14 -2.42
C LEU A 27 19.78 -1.52 -3.90
N TYR A 28 20.23 -2.74 -4.14
CA TYR A 28 20.05 -3.43 -5.42
C TYR A 28 18.92 -4.47 -5.28
N LEU A 29 17.99 -4.52 -6.24
CA LEU A 29 16.83 -5.40 -6.20
C LEU A 29 16.62 -6.05 -7.57
N GLU A 30 16.73 -7.38 -7.65
CA GLU A 30 16.49 -8.16 -8.87
C GLU A 30 16.13 -9.62 -8.54
N GLY A 31 15.84 -10.41 -9.57
CA GLY A 31 15.60 -11.85 -9.46
C GLY A 31 16.81 -12.64 -8.94
N SER A 32 16.53 -13.79 -8.31
CA SER A 32 17.55 -14.68 -7.74
C SER A 32 18.65 -15.14 -8.72
N ASP A 33 18.37 -15.15 -10.02
CA ASP A 33 19.35 -15.44 -11.07
C ASP A 33 20.48 -14.41 -11.18
N GLN A 34 20.27 -13.19 -10.68
CA GLN A 34 21.26 -12.11 -10.75
C GLN A 34 22.41 -12.24 -9.77
N HIS A 35 22.36 -13.19 -8.81
CA HIS A 35 23.52 -13.51 -7.95
C HIS A 35 24.77 -13.93 -8.74
N ARG A 36 24.59 -14.52 -9.93
CA ARG A 36 25.69 -14.89 -10.84
C ARG A 36 25.74 -14.03 -12.11
N GLY A 37 24.88 -13.02 -12.17
CA GLY A 37 24.78 -12.05 -13.24
C GLY A 37 25.14 -10.67 -12.72
N TRP A 38 24.17 -9.76 -12.74
CA TRP A 38 24.40 -8.35 -12.50
C TRP A 38 24.97 -8.02 -11.12
N PHE A 39 24.49 -8.68 -10.05
CA PHE A 39 25.03 -8.42 -8.70
C PHE A 39 26.52 -8.76 -8.62
N GLN A 40 26.92 -9.89 -9.21
CA GLN A 40 28.31 -10.32 -9.20
C GLN A 40 29.18 -9.41 -10.07
N SER A 41 28.74 -9.09 -11.28
CA SER A 41 29.54 -8.26 -12.18
C SER A 41 29.67 -6.82 -11.65
N SER A 42 28.62 -6.26 -11.07
CA SER A 42 28.69 -4.95 -10.40
C SER A 42 29.61 -4.95 -9.20
N LEU A 43 29.53 -5.98 -8.34
CA LEU A 43 30.42 -6.09 -7.19
C LEU A 43 31.89 -6.17 -7.60
N LEU A 44 32.21 -7.04 -8.58
CA LEU A 44 33.58 -7.23 -9.03
C LEU A 44 34.17 -5.99 -9.68
N THR A 45 33.41 -5.33 -10.55
CA THR A 45 33.87 -4.13 -11.26
C THR A 45 34.03 -2.93 -10.32
N CYS A 46 33.09 -2.72 -9.39
CA CYS A 46 33.18 -1.64 -8.40
C CYS A 46 34.37 -1.84 -7.47
N VAL A 47 34.50 -3.01 -6.85
CA VAL A 47 35.61 -3.30 -5.93
C VAL A 47 36.95 -3.18 -6.65
N ALA A 48 37.05 -3.63 -7.90
CA ALA A 48 38.28 -3.51 -8.68
C ALA A 48 38.66 -2.04 -8.97
N ALA A 49 37.69 -1.15 -9.17
CA ALA A 49 37.92 0.24 -9.53
C ALA A 49 38.05 1.18 -8.32
N THR A 50 37.28 0.94 -7.25
CA THR A 50 37.10 1.88 -6.13
C THR A 50 37.44 1.29 -4.77
N GLY A 51 37.58 -0.04 -4.67
CA GLY A 51 37.81 -0.74 -3.40
C GLY A 51 36.56 -0.88 -2.52
N MET A 52 35.36 -0.52 -2.99
CA MET A 52 34.10 -0.66 -2.25
C MET A 52 33.05 -1.45 -3.05
N ALA A 53 32.01 -1.95 -2.35
CA ALA A 53 30.86 -2.55 -3.00
C ALA A 53 29.95 -1.46 -3.60
N PRO A 54 29.19 -1.75 -4.68
CA PRO A 54 28.33 -0.75 -5.31
C PRO A 54 26.98 -0.55 -4.62
N TYR A 55 26.67 -1.37 -3.61
CA TYR A 55 25.40 -1.34 -2.87
C TYR A 55 25.60 -1.60 -1.37
N LYS A 56 24.72 -1.03 -0.54
CA LYS A 56 24.66 -1.27 0.92
C LYS A 56 23.86 -2.54 1.25
N ALA A 57 22.79 -2.81 0.50
CA ALA A 57 21.97 -4.00 0.64
C ALA A 57 21.59 -4.61 -0.71
N VAL A 58 21.29 -5.92 -0.71
CA VAL A 58 20.73 -6.65 -1.85
C VAL A 58 19.41 -7.28 -1.41
N LEU A 59 18.35 -7.06 -2.19
CA LEU A 59 17.08 -7.75 -2.04
C LEU A 59 16.83 -8.62 -3.28
N THR A 60 16.43 -9.86 -3.05
CA THR A 60 16.19 -10.82 -4.12
C THR A 60 14.77 -11.33 -4.10
N HIS A 61 14.18 -11.51 -5.29
CA HIS A 61 12.88 -12.16 -5.43
C HIS A 61 12.95 -13.44 -6.26
N GLY A 62 11.97 -14.32 -6.07
CA GLY A 62 11.77 -15.52 -6.88
C GLY A 62 11.24 -15.21 -8.28
N PHE A 63 11.04 -16.28 -9.05
CA PHE A 63 10.44 -16.21 -10.38
C PHE A 63 8.92 -16.15 -10.30
N VAL A 64 8.31 -15.57 -11.34
CA VAL A 64 6.87 -15.65 -11.56
C VAL A 64 6.54 -16.90 -12.38
N LEU A 65 5.66 -17.74 -11.84
CA LEU A 65 5.17 -18.98 -12.42
C LEU A 65 3.70 -18.84 -12.81
N ASP A 66 3.21 -19.72 -13.68
CA ASP A 66 1.78 -19.81 -13.96
C ASP A 66 0.97 -20.31 -12.74
N GLU A 67 -0.35 -20.30 -12.82
CA GLU A 67 -1.25 -20.77 -11.73
C GLU A 67 -1.07 -22.23 -11.34
N ARG A 68 -0.35 -23.02 -12.14
CA ARG A 68 -0.05 -24.43 -11.89
C ARG A 68 1.38 -24.63 -11.37
N GLY A 69 2.14 -23.55 -11.20
CA GLY A 69 3.54 -23.60 -10.75
C GLY A 69 4.53 -23.97 -11.86
N HIS A 70 4.15 -23.87 -13.14
CA HIS A 70 5.08 -24.08 -14.24
C HIS A 70 5.74 -22.78 -14.70
N LYS A 71 6.96 -22.90 -15.22
CA LYS A 71 7.62 -21.78 -15.90
C LYS A 71 6.77 -21.32 -17.09
N MET A 72 6.59 -20.00 -17.20
CA MET A 72 5.85 -19.42 -18.32
C MET A 72 6.65 -19.55 -19.62
N SER A 73 5.99 -19.96 -20.70
CA SER A 73 6.59 -19.99 -22.04
C SER A 73 5.54 -19.76 -23.12
N LYS A 74 5.94 -19.09 -24.20
CA LYS A 74 5.04 -18.81 -25.34
C LYS A 74 4.49 -20.10 -25.96
N SER A 75 5.29 -21.18 -25.99
CA SER A 75 4.87 -22.49 -26.53
C SER A 75 3.79 -23.18 -25.71
N LEU A 76 3.77 -22.97 -24.39
CA LEU A 76 2.73 -23.52 -23.50
C LEU A 76 1.48 -22.64 -23.47
N GLY A 77 1.55 -21.41 -23.98
CA GLY A 77 0.43 -20.47 -23.97
C GLY A 77 0.00 -20.03 -22.56
N ASN A 78 0.86 -20.21 -21.56
CA ASN A 78 0.61 -19.92 -20.14
C ASN A 78 1.24 -18.59 -19.68
N VAL A 79 1.66 -17.74 -20.61
CA VAL A 79 2.24 -16.43 -20.31
C VAL A 79 1.14 -15.48 -19.87
N VAL A 80 1.34 -14.81 -18.74
CA VAL A 80 0.53 -13.69 -18.31
C VAL A 80 1.26 -12.39 -18.66
N ASP A 81 0.76 -11.68 -19.67
CA ASP A 81 1.33 -10.40 -20.08
C ASP A 81 0.86 -9.29 -19.12
N PRO A 82 1.75 -8.53 -18.47
CA PRO A 82 1.38 -7.40 -17.63
C PRO A 82 0.45 -6.39 -18.32
N LYS A 83 0.63 -6.17 -19.62
CA LYS A 83 -0.22 -5.27 -20.40
C LYS A 83 -1.65 -5.80 -20.52
N ASP A 84 -1.80 -7.10 -20.76
CA ASP A 84 -3.13 -7.74 -20.80
C ASP A 84 -3.83 -7.69 -19.44
N VAL A 85 -3.08 -7.74 -18.32
CA VAL A 85 -3.65 -7.55 -16.97
C VAL A 85 -4.15 -6.11 -16.77
N ILE A 86 -3.37 -5.13 -17.22
CA ILE A 86 -3.67 -3.71 -17.02
C ILE A 86 -4.80 -3.25 -17.94
N GLU A 87 -4.66 -3.46 -19.24
CA GLU A 87 -5.53 -2.92 -20.30
C GLU A 87 -6.65 -3.90 -20.69
N GLY A 88 -6.49 -5.17 -20.36
CA GLY A 88 -7.35 -6.27 -20.81
C GLY A 88 -6.78 -6.97 -22.03
N GLY A 89 -7.09 -8.26 -22.16
CA GLY A 89 -6.68 -9.06 -23.31
C GLY A 89 -7.56 -8.82 -24.54
N LYS A 90 -7.27 -9.57 -25.62
CA LYS A 90 -8.02 -9.49 -26.90
C LYS A 90 -9.53 -9.70 -26.74
N ASP A 91 -9.93 -10.57 -25.82
CA ASP A 91 -11.34 -10.80 -25.46
C ASP A 91 -11.61 -10.21 -24.08
N GLN A 92 -11.99 -8.92 -24.05
CA GLN A 92 -12.23 -8.19 -22.80
C GLN A 92 -13.38 -8.77 -21.95
N LYS A 93 -14.26 -9.59 -22.52
CA LYS A 93 -15.29 -10.28 -21.72
C LYS A 93 -14.69 -11.38 -20.86
N LYS A 94 -13.61 -12.02 -21.33
CA LYS A 94 -12.89 -13.07 -20.60
C LYS A 94 -11.72 -12.53 -19.79
N GLN A 95 -11.05 -11.51 -20.31
CA GLN A 95 -9.87 -10.88 -19.72
C GLN A 95 -10.08 -9.36 -19.68
N PRO A 96 -10.97 -8.85 -18.82
CA PRO A 96 -11.14 -7.42 -18.67
C PRO A 96 -9.86 -6.80 -18.09
N GLY A 97 -9.59 -5.54 -18.44
CA GLY A 97 -8.50 -4.78 -17.82
C GLY A 97 -8.77 -4.59 -16.33
N LEU A 98 -7.81 -5.00 -15.51
CA LEU A 98 -7.89 -4.88 -14.05
C LEU A 98 -7.21 -3.61 -13.54
N GLY A 99 -6.37 -2.98 -14.38
CA GLY A 99 -5.61 -1.78 -14.05
C GLY A 99 -4.29 -2.06 -13.32
N ALA A 100 -3.40 -1.06 -13.35
CA ALA A 100 -2.05 -1.16 -12.79
C ALA A 100 -2.07 -1.46 -11.27
N ASP A 101 -2.98 -0.85 -10.53
CA ASP A 101 -3.07 -1.06 -9.08
C ASP A 101 -3.43 -2.49 -8.69
N VAL A 102 -4.23 -3.20 -9.49
CA VAL A 102 -4.54 -4.61 -9.20
C VAL A 102 -3.29 -5.49 -9.40
N LEU A 103 -2.51 -5.24 -10.45
CA LEU A 103 -1.25 -5.96 -10.66
C LEU A 103 -0.24 -5.65 -9.54
N ARG A 104 -0.11 -4.37 -9.14
CA ARG A 104 0.76 -3.98 -8.02
C ARG A 104 0.31 -4.58 -6.69
N LEU A 105 -0.99 -4.64 -6.44
CA LEU A 105 -1.54 -5.25 -5.23
C LEU A 105 -1.30 -6.77 -5.21
N TRP A 106 -1.30 -7.43 -6.38
CA TRP A 106 -0.87 -8.84 -6.48
C TRP A 106 0.59 -9.00 -6.06
N VAL A 107 1.51 -8.18 -6.62
CA VAL A 107 2.93 -8.17 -6.21
C VAL A 107 3.07 -7.94 -4.70
N ALA A 108 2.32 -6.99 -4.15
CA ALA A 108 2.34 -6.71 -2.74
C ALA A 108 1.78 -7.85 -1.89
N SER A 109 0.88 -8.69 -2.41
CA SER A 109 0.20 -9.74 -1.64
C SER A 109 1.02 -11.02 -1.46
N VAL A 110 2.06 -11.22 -2.26
CA VAL A 110 2.85 -12.45 -2.30
C VAL A 110 4.11 -12.35 -1.45
N ASP A 111 4.56 -13.48 -0.92
CA ASP A 111 5.90 -13.60 -0.34
C ASP A 111 6.92 -13.78 -1.48
N TYR A 112 7.53 -12.68 -1.91
CA TYR A 112 8.42 -12.66 -3.07
C TYR A 112 9.75 -13.37 -2.83
N THR A 113 10.09 -13.79 -1.61
CA THR A 113 11.37 -14.48 -1.36
C THR A 113 11.42 -15.88 -1.97
N SER A 114 10.26 -16.40 -2.38
CA SER A 114 10.09 -17.66 -3.10
C SER A 114 9.52 -17.41 -4.50
N ASP A 115 9.47 -18.44 -5.33
CA ASP A 115 8.72 -18.37 -6.59
C ASP A 115 7.23 -18.11 -6.30
N VAL A 116 6.61 -17.24 -7.10
CA VAL A 116 5.23 -16.76 -6.91
C VAL A 116 4.36 -17.10 -8.12
N MET A 117 3.08 -17.38 -7.89
CA MET A 117 2.14 -17.76 -8.95
C MET A 117 1.28 -16.57 -9.40
N ILE A 118 0.99 -16.52 -10.70
CA ILE A 118 0.04 -15.57 -11.29
C ILE A 118 -0.89 -16.24 -12.30
N GLY A 119 -2.12 -15.75 -12.35
CA GLY A 119 -3.04 -15.94 -13.47
C GLY A 119 -4.45 -15.46 -13.16
N GLY A 120 -5.40 -15.84 -14.01
CA GLY A 120 -6.75 -15.26 -14.01
C GLY A 120 -7.53 -15.44 -12.71
N PHE A 121 -7.46 -16.61 -12.08
CA PHE A 121 -8.14 -16.86 -10.81
C PHE A 121 -7.51 -16.03 -9.68
N ILE A 122 -6.18 -16.05 -9.57
CA ILE A 122 -5.46 -15.28 -8.54
C ILE A 122 -5.74 -13.79 -8.71
N LEU A 123 -5.61 -13.27 -9.94
CA LEU A 123 -5.87 -11.86 -10.24
C LEU A 123 -7.33 -11.46 -9.97
N SER A 124 -8.29 -12.36 -10.19
CA SER A 124 -9.69 -12.10 -9.82
C SER A 124 -9.87 -11.89 -8.31
N GLN A 125 -9.20 -12.68 -7.48
CA GLN A 125 -9.24 -12.55 -6.02
C GLN A 125 -8.58 -11.26 -5.54
N ILE A 126 -7.48 -10.86 -6.18
CA ILE A 126 -6.82 -9.57 -5.91
C ILE A 126 -7.70 -8.41 -6.34
N ALA A 127 -8.38 -8.50 -7.49
CA ALA A 127 -9.33 -7.49 -7.94
C ALA A 127 -10.50 -7.31 -6.95
N ASP A 128 -10.99 -8.40 -6.35
CA ASP A 128 -12.02 -8.32 -5.31
C ASP A 128 -11.50 -7.67 -4.02
N SER A 129 -10.26 -7.96 -3.64
CA SER A 129 -9.60 -7.31 -2.50
C SER A 129 -9.42 -5.81 -2.74
N TYR A 130 -8.97 -5.43 -3.94
CA TYR A 130 -8.90 -4.04 -4.38
C TYR A 130 -10.27 -3.34 -4.31
N ARG A 131 -11.35 -3.98 -4.81
CA ARG A 131 -12.72 -3.43 -4.74
C ARG A 131 -13.20 -3.22 -3.31
N LYS A 132 -12.84 -4.10 -2.38
CA LYS A 132 -13.18 -3.96 -0.95
C LYS A 132 -12.53 -2.72 -0.34
N ILE A 133 -11.21 -2.56 -0.53
CA ILE A 133 -10.49 -1.36 -0.05
C ILE A 133 -11.09 -0.09 -0.67
N ARG A 134 -11.28 -0.08 -2.00
CA ARG A 134 -11.89 1.04 -2.71
C ARG A 134 -13.31 1.37 -2.23
N GLY A 135 -14.11 0.35 -1.93
CA GLY A 135 -15.46 0.49 -1.40
C GLY A 135 -15.47 1.18 -0.04
N THR A 136 -14.57 0.78 0.86
CA THR A 136 -14.37 1.41 2.17
C THR A 136 -13.96 2.88 2.02
N LEU A 137 -12.96 3.18 1.19
CA LEU A 137 -12.53 4.56 0.91
C LEU A 137 -13.67 5.41 0.33
N ARG A 138 -14.43 4.88 -0.62
CA ARG A 138 -15.59 5.56 -1.20
C ARG A 138 -16.66 5.89 -0.16
N PHE A 139 -16.92 4.96 0.77
CA PHE A 139 -17.86 5.20 1.86
C PHE A 139 -17.39 6.34 2.77
N LEU A 140 -16.11 6.35 3.13
CA LEU A 140 -15.52 7.42 3.95
C LEU A 140 -15.63 8.79 3.25
N VAL A 141 -15.20 8.89 1.98
CA VAL A 141 -15.31 10.13 1.19
C VAL A 141 -16.75 10.62 1.12
N GLY A 142 -17.70 9.74 0.80
CA GLY A 142 -19.11 10.12 0.63
C GLY A 142 -19.78 10.68 1.89
N ASN A 143 -19.32 10.27 3.07
CA ASN A 143 -19.84 10.74 4.35
C ASN A 143 -19.14 12.01 4.87
N LEU A 144 -18.19 12.59 4.11
CA LEU A 144 -17.45 13.80 4.49
C LEU A 144 -17.83 15.04 3.64
N HIS A 145 -18.82 14.93 2.76
CA HIS A 145 -19.18 15.99 1.80
C HIS A 145 -19.61 17.32 2.44
N ASP A 146 -20.11 17.31 3.68
CA ASP A 146 -20.56 18.48 4.44
C ASP A 146 -19.74 18.72 5.72
N PHE A 147 -18.53 18.14 5.79
CA PHE A 147 -17.63 18.25 6.92
C PHE A 147 -16.50 19.24 6.62
N ASN A 148 -16.40 20.30 7.43
CA ASN A 148 -15.26 21.20 7.43
C ASN A 148 -14.37 20.92 8.65
N PRO A 149 -13.16 20.37 8.47
CA PRO A 149 -12.32 20.02 9.59
C PRO A 149 -11.84 21.19 10.47
N GLU A 150 -11.89 22.44 9.98
CA GLU A 150 -11.51 23.62 10.76
C GLU A 150 -12.58 24.02 11.78
N THR A 151 -13.86 23.73 11.49
CA THR A 151 -14.99 24.19 12.30
C THR A 151 -15.79 23.05 12.94
N ASP A 152 -15.77 21.87 12.33
CA ASP A 152 -16.60 20.73 12.74
C ASP A 152 -15.82 19.64 13.48
N ALA A 153 -14.48 19.70 13.50
CA ALA A 153 -13.68 18.66 14.14
C ALA A 153 -13.89 18.63 15.66
N VAL A 154 -14.03 17.42 16.20
CA VAL A 154 -14.25 17.17 17.64
C VAL A 154 -12.93 16.73 18.31
N PRO A 155 -12.56 17.29 19.48
CA PRO A 155 -11.38 16.86 20.21
C PRO A 155 -11.41 15.36 20.58
N TYR A 156 -10.23 14.71 20.59
CA TYR A 156 -10.11 13.26 20.81
C TYR A 156 -10.73 12.79 22.14
N GLU A 157 -10.63 13.61 23.17
CA GLU A 157 -11.05 13.38 24.55
C GLU A 157 -12.57 13.41 24.68
N GLU A 158 -13.24 14.11 23.76
CA GLU A 158 -14.70 14.20 23.65
C GLU A 158 -15.29 13.09 22.76
N LEU A 159 -14.45 12.35 22.02
CA LEU A 159 -14.92 11.26 21.19
C LEU A 159 -15.44 10.10 22.06
N PRO A 160 -16.51 9.41 21.64
CA PRO A 160 -16.94 8.15 22.26
C PRO A 160 -15.81 7.11 22.31
N LEU A 161 -15.90 6.16 23.25
CA LEU A 161 -14.87 5.12 23.38
C LEU A 161 -14.69 4.30 22.10
N THR A 162 -15.77 3.99 21.39
CA THR A 162 -15.75 3.28 20.09
C THR A 162 -14.94 4.03 19.02
N ASP A 163 -15.01 5.36 19.05
CA ASP A 163 -14.35 6.24 18.10
C ASP A 163 -12.85 6.34 18.42
N ARG A 164 -12.50 6.42 19.70
CA ARG A 164 -11.12 6.33 20.17
C ARG A 164 -10.50 4.97 19.87
N TYR A 165 -11.28 3.89 20.00
CA TYR A 165 -10.87 2.54 19.65
C TYR A 165 -10.49 2.42 18.18
N ILE A 166 -11.33 2.87 17.25
CA ILE A 166 -11.01 2.73 15.82
C ILE A 166 -9.79 3.59 15.41
N LEU A 167 -9.58 4.73 16.08
CA LEU A 167 -8.36 5.54 15.90
C LEU A 167 -7.11 4.83 16.45
N ALA A 168 -7.24 4.06 17.53
CA ALA A 168 -6.17 3.20 18.02
C ALA A 168 -5.86 2.06 17.03
N SER A 169 -6.88 1.43 16.45
CA SER A 169 -6.70 0.44 15.36
C SER A 169 -6.04 1.05 14.12
N LEU A 170 -6.33 2.31 13.78
CA LEU A 170 -5.64 3.04 12.72
C LEU A 170 -4.16 3.26 13.05
N ALA A 171 -3.86 3.62 14.30
CA ALA A 171 -2.48 3.77 14.75
C ALA A 171 -1.69 2.45 14.63
N ASP A 172 -2.33 1.32 14.94
CA ASP A 172 -1.75 0.00 14.75
C ASP A 172 -1.50 -0.32 13.27
N LEU A 173 -2.45 -0.01 12.38
CA LEU A 173 -2.25 -0.14 10.92
C LEU A 173 -1.02 0.65 10.44
N LEU A 174 -0.92 1.93 10.81
CA LEU A 174 0.19 2.80 10.36
C LEU A 174 1.54 2.29 10.89
N ARG A 175 1.59 1.86 12.15
CA ARG A 175 2.80 1.29 12.76
C ARG A 175 3.20 -0.04 12.13
N GLU A 176 2.26 -0.96 11.95
CA GLU A 176 2.47 -2.25 11.27
C GLU A 176 2.96 -2.04 9.83
N SER A 177 2.36 -1.08 9.12
CA SER A 177 2.73 -0.75 7.74
C SER A 177 4.13 -0.16 7.66
N SER A 178 4.49 0.77 8.56
CA SER A 178 5.83 1.37 8.61
C SER A 178 6.91 0.29 8.79
N ALA A 179 6.75 -0.57 9.81
CA ALA A 179 7.68 -1.65 10.09
C ALA A 179 7.78 -2.67 8.94
N ALA A 180 6.66 -2.94 8.26
CA ALA A 180 6.63 -3.82 7.10
C ALA A 180 7.32 -3.19 5.88
N TYR A 181 7.19 -1.89 5.63
CA TYR A 181 7.94 -1.20 4.58
C TYR A 181 9.45 -1.18 4.88
N ASP A 182 9.84 -0.87 6.11
CA ASP A 182 11.25 -0.85 6.54
C ASP A 182 11.95 -2.22 6.39
N SER A 183 11.19 -3.30 6.51
CA SER A 183 11.68 -4.67 6.36
C SER A 183 11.37 -5.30 5.00
N PHE A 184 10.86 -4.50 4.05
CA PHE A 184 10.45 -4.95 2.71
C PHE A 184 9.40 -6.09 2.73
N GLN A 185 8.57 -6.19 3.77
CA GLN A 185 7.52 -7.21 3.92
C GLN A 185 6.16 -6.71 3.44
N PHE A 186 6.05 -6.37 2.15
CA PHE A 186 4.86 -5.74 1.56
C PHE A 186 3.55 -6.54 1.77
N TYR A 187 3.63 -7.87 1.84
CA TYR A 187 2.48 -8.74 2.10
C TYR A 187 1.84 -8.49 3.45
N ARG A 188 2.61 -8.03 4.44
CA ARG A 188 2.08 -7.64 5.75
C ARG A 188 1.28 -6.35 5.66
N VAL A 189 1.73 -5.37 4.87
CA VAL A 189 0.97 -4.14 4.59
C VAL A 189 -0.37 -4.48 3.93
N TYR A 190 -0.33 -5.34 2.90
CA TYR A 190 -1.54 -5.83 2.23
C TYR A 190 -2.52 -6.50 3.23
N GLN A 191 -2.03 -7.42 4.05
CA GLN A 191 -2.84 -8.12 5.06
C GLN A 191 -3.43 -7.16 6.10
N ALA A 192 -2.63 -6.21 6.59
CA ALA A 192 -3.05 -5.20 7.56
C ALA A 192 -4.13 -4.27 6.97
N ALA A 193 -3.92 -3.76 5.76
CA ALA A 193 -4.88 -2.90 5.07
C ALA A 193 -6.19 -3.63 4.77
N MET A 194 -6.14 -4.92 4.40
CA MET A 194 -7.33 -5.74 4.19
C MET A 194 -8.09 -6.02 5.49
N ARG A 195 -7.38 -6.43 6.55
CA ARG A 195 -7.96 -6.62 7.90
C ARG A 195 -8.64 -5.35 8.38
N PHE A 196 -7.96 -4.21 8.28
CA PHE A 196 -8.49 -2.93 8.72
C PHE A 196 -9.72 -2.53 7.90
N SER A 197 -9.64 -2.63 6.56
CA SER A 197 -10.72 -2.24 5.66
C SER A 197 -11.98 -3.10 5.83
N VAL A 198 -11.81 -4.41 6.04
CA VAL A 198 -12.93 -5.37 6.11
C VAL A 198 -13.42 -5.55 7.55
N SER A 199 -12.55 -5.97 8.47
CA SER A 199 -12.94 -6.33 9.83
C SER A 199 -13.20 -5.10 10.69
N GLU A 200 -12.23 -4.18 10.78
CA GLU A 200 -12.34 -3.02 11.69
C GLU A 200 -13.30 -1.96 11.17
N LEU A 201 -13.27 -1.69 9.86
CA LEU A 201 -14.10 -0.67 9.23
C LEU A 201 -15.44 -1.23 8.75
N SER A 202 -15.46 -2.05 7.70
CA SER A 202 -16.71 -2.45 7.05
C SER A 202 -17.64 -3.23 7.97
N ASN A 203 -17.13 -4.21 8.72
CA ASN A 203 -17.94 -5.11 9.52
C ASN A 203 -18.31 -4.53 10.90
N PHE A 204 -17.50 -3.61 11.42
CA PHE A 204 -17.66 -3.06 12.77
C PHE A 204 -17.97 -1.56 12.74
N TYR A 205 -16.96 -0.70 12.57
CA TYR A 205 -17.10 0.72 12.83
C TYR A 205 -18.09 1.41 11.89
N LEU A 206 -18.00 1.14 10.58
CA LEU A 206 -18.84 1.79 9.58
C LEU A 206 -20.30 1.34 9.66
N ASP A 207 -20.58 0.14 10.16
CA ASP A 207 -21.96 -0.31 10.36
C ASP A 207 -22.61 0.41 11.54
N MET A 208 -21.91 0.48 12.68
CA MET A 208 -22.35 1.24 13.85
C MET A 208 -22.47 2.75 13.57
N ALA A 209 -21.57 3.29 12.74
CA ALA A 209 -21.56 4.70 12.38
C ALA A 209 -22.82 5.15 11.61
N LYS A 210 -23.52 4.25 10.90
CA LYS A 210 -24.68 4.59 10.08
C LYS A 210 -25.80 5.26 10.87
N ASP A 211 -26.08 4.80 12.09
CA ASP A 211 -27.10 5.42 12.96
C ASP A 211 -26.79 6.89 13.21
N ARG A 212 -25.53 7.18 13.56
CA ARG A 212 -25.06 8.55 13.80
C ARG A 212 -25.01 9.39 12.53
N LEU A 213 -24.65 8.79 11.39
CA LEU A 213 -24.52 9.51 10.12
C LEU A 213 -25.86 9.83 9.47
N TYR A 214 -26.84 8.93 9.54
CA TYR A 214 -28.08 9.00 8.76
C TYR A 214 -29.28 9.48 9.56
N ILE A 215 -29.26 9.35 10.89
CA ILE A 215 -30.41 9.70 11.73
C ILE A 215 -30.19 11.02 12.46
N ARG A 216 -28.96 11.30 12.90
CA ARG A 216 -28.66 12.52 13.66
C ARG A 216 -28.64 13.74 12.75
N GLY A 217 -28.93 14.91 13.34
CA GLY A 217 -28.91 16.18 12.61
C GLY A 217 -27.52 16.49 12.05
N ALA A 218 -27.47 17.22 10.93
CA ALA A 218 -26.22 17.50 10.21
C ALA A 218 -25.12 18.11 11.10
N ALA A 219 -25.51 19.01 12.01
CA ALA A 219 -24.63 19.70 12.95
C ALA A 219 -24.59 19.06 14.35
N SER A 220 -25.12 17.84 14.54
CA SER A 220 -25.09 17.20 15.86
C SER A 220 -23.66 16.81 16.24
N ALA A 221 -23.33 16.92 17.53
CA ALA A 221 -22.01 16.58 18.05
C ALA A 221 -21.64 15.12 17.75
N GLU A 222 -22.60 14.19 17.84
CA GLU A 222 -22.38 12.77 17.57
C GLU A 222 -22.03 12.50 16.10
N ARG A 223 -22.68 13.21 15.18
CA ARG A 223 -22.37 13.10 13.74
C ARG A 223 -21.01 13.71 13.42
N ARG A 224 -20.71 14.88 13.99
CA ARG A 224 -19.40 15.55 13.82
C ARG A 224 -18.24 14.76 14.42
N ALA A 225 -18.44 14.11 15.56
CA ALA A 225 -17.46 13.16 16.13
C ALA A 225 -17.17 12.02 15.15
N CYS A 226 -18.21 11.42 14.58
CA CYS A 226 -18.08 10.34 13.60
C CYS A 226 -17.31 10.79 12.34
N GLN A 227 -17.64 11.98 11.80
CA GLN A 227 -16.96 12.55 10.64
C GLN A 227 -15.49 12.92 10.93
N THR A 228 -15.21 13.41 12.14
CA THR A 228 -13.83 13.67 12.60
C THR A 228 -12.98 12.40 12.51
N VAL A 229 -13.52 11.28 13.00
CA VAL A 229 -12.86 9.99 12.91
C VAL A 229 -12.72 9.54 11.46
N MET A 230 -13.80 9.62 10.66
CA MET A 230 -13.78 9.21 9.25
C MET A 230 -12.74 9.94 8.41
N ARG A 231 -12.51 11.23 8.68
CA ARG A 231 -11.41 11.99 8.08
C ARG A 231 -10.07 11.31 8.36
N HIS A 232 -9.78 11.00 9.62
CA HIS A 232 -8.52 10.37 10.00
C HIS A 232 -8.37 8.97 9.41
N LEU A 233 -9.43 8.18 9.39
CA LEU A 233 -9.47 6.86 8.76
C LEU A 233 -9.17 6.94 7.26
N LEU A 234 -9.78 7.91 6.56
CA LEU A 234 -9.59 8.10 5.13
C LEU A 234 -8.16 8.47 4.79
N GLU A 235 -7.63 9.52 5.42
CA GLU A 235 -6.27 10.01 5.16
C GLU A 235 -5.23 8.97 5.59
N GLY A 236 -5.44 8.27 6.72
CA GLY A 236 -4.51 7.26 7.22
C GLY A 236 -4.48 5.99 6.36
N LEU A 237 -5.65 5.48 5.94
CA LEU A 237 -5.72 4.32 5.05
C LEU A 237 -5.15 4.65 3.66
N ALA A 238 -5.45 5.83 3.11
CA ALA A 238 -4.89 6.28 1.84
C ALA A 238 -3.36 6.38 1.89
N ALA A 239 -2.79 6.92 2.97
CA ALA A 239 -1.35 6.98 3.17
C ALA A 239 -0.72 5.58 3.27
N ALA A 240 -1.32 4.67 4.03
CA ALA A 240 -0.81 3.31 4.23
C ALA A 240 -0.74 2.50 2.92
N ILE A 241 -1.71 2.68 2.02
CA ILE A 241 -1.77 1.93 0.76
C ILE A 241 -1.09 2.65 -0.41
N ALA A 242 -0.69 3.92 -0.27
CA ALA A 242 -0.14 4.72 -1.36
C ALA A 242 1.06 4.06 -2.09
N PRO A 243 2.02 3.41 -1.40
CA PRO A 243 3.09 2.71 -2.10
C PRO A 243 2.63 1.44 -2.84
N LEU A 244 1.52 0.81 -2.42
CA LEU A 244 0.97 -0.40 -3.06
C LEU A 244 0.08 -0.05 -4.26
N THR A 245 -0.88 0.85 -4.05
CA THR A 245 -1.93 1.23 -5.01
C THR A 245 -1.91 2.74 -5.22
N PRO A 246 -0.90 3.26 -5.94
CA PRO A 246 -0.68 4.70 -6.07
C PRO A 246 -1.84 5.43 -6.73
N HIS A 247 -2.49 4.84 -7.75
CA HIS A 247 -3.58 5.50 -8.46
C HIS A 247 -4.81 5.64 -7.55
N MET A 248 -5.18 4.58 -6.83
CA MET A 248 -6.30 4.62 -5.89
C MET A 248 -6.05 5.59 -4.73
N ALA A 249 -4.83 5.64 -4.19
CA ALA A 249 -4.50 6.57 -3.11
C ALA A 249 -4.55 8.03 -3.58
N GLU A 250 -4.03 8.31 -4.78
CA GLU A 250 -4.08 9.64 -5.37
C GLU A 250 -5.51 10.05 -5.75
N ASP A 251 -6.32 9.14 -6.31
CA ASP A 251 -7.76 9.39 -6.58
C ASP A 251 -8.50 9.81 -5.31
N VAL A 252 -8.21 9.16 -4.18
CA VAL A 252 -8.78 9.53 -2.87
C VAL A 252 -8.31 10.91 -2.45
N TRP A 253 -7.01 11.20 -2.59
CA TRP A 253 -6.44 12.51 -2.24
C TRP A 253 -7.07 13.64 -3.06
N GLN A 254 -7.27 13.42 -4.36
CA GLN A 254 -7.93 14.38 -5.25
C GLN A 254 -9.43 14.54 -4.95
N ALA A 255 -10.06 13.51 -4.38
CA ALA A 255 -11.48 13.52 -4.02
C ALA A 255 -11.79 14.03 -2.60
N LEU A 256 -10.78 14.49 -1.83
CA LEU A 256 -11.02 15.02 -0.48
C LEU A 256 -11.96 16.23 -0.53
N PRO A 257 -13.08 16.24 0.24
CA PRO A 257 -14.08 17.30 0.18
C PRO A 257 -13.71 18.54 1.01
N TYR A 258 -12.49 18.61 1.54
CA TYR A 258 -11.97 19.68 2.37
C TYR A 258 -10.54 20.08 1.95
N ALA A 259 -10.04 21.19 2.48
CA ALA A 259 -8.71 21.70 2.16
C ALA A 259 -7.62 20.66 2.51
N ARG A 260 -6.73 20.40 1.53
CA ARG A 260 -5.69 19.35 1.58
C ARG A 260 -4.37 19.81 2.21
N GLY A 261 -4.36 21.01 2.80
CA GLY A 261 -3.12 21.68 3.19
C GLY A 261 -2.26 22.02 1.97
N PRO A 262 -0.93 22.15 2.14
CA PRO A 262 -0.02 22.55 1.06
C PRO A 262 0.36 21.41 0.10
N ALA A 263 0.10 20.15 0.45
CA ALA A 263 0.49 19.01 -0.37
C ALA A 263 -0.50 18.75 -1.51
N GLU A 264 -0.03 18.85 -2.75
CA GLU A 264 -0.87 18.67 -3.95
C GLU A 264 -1.25 17.22 -4.22
N SER A 265 -0.47 16.27 -3.71
CA SER A 265 -0.60 14.82 -3.90
C SER A 265 -0.35 14.07 -2.60
N VAL A 266 -0.92 12.87 -2.47
CA VAL A 266 -0.65 11.97 -1.32
C VAL A 266 0.84 11.66 -1.19
N PHE A 267 1.58 11.63 -2.30
CA PHE A 267 3.02 11.35 -2.32
C PHE A 267 3.86 12.52 -1.81
N LEU A 268 3.27 13.72 -1.70
CA LEU A 268 3.93 14.93 -1.19
C LEU A 268 3.50 15.27 0.24
N ALA A 269 2.54 14.52 0.80
CA ALA A 269 2.02 14.74 2.15
C ALA A 269 2.94 14.21 3.26
N GLY A 270 3.97 13.45 2.90
CA GLY A 270 4.85 12.77 3.84
C GLY A 270 4.22 11.52 4.47
N TRP A 271 5.03 10.75 5.21
CA TRP A 271 4.55 9.54 5.87
C TRP A 271 3.67 9.88 7.08
N LYS A 272 2.46 9.34 7.11
CA LYS A 272 1.47 9.65 8.15
C LYS A 272 1.82 8.96 9.46
N GLN A 273 1.95 9.75 10.52
CA GLN A 273 2.12 9.24 11.89
C GLN A 273 0.82 9.44 12.69
N ALA A 274 0.44 8.43 13.45
CA ALA A 274 -0.67 8.55 14.39
C ALA A 274 -0.25 9.38 15.62
N PRO A 275 -1.12 10.26 16.14
CA PRO A 275 -0.93 10.88 17.44
C PRO A 275 -0.69 9.84 18.55
N ALA A 276 0.24 10.14 19.45
CA ALA A 276 0.59 9.25 20.57
C ALA A 276 -0.62 8.88 21.45
N ALA A 277 -1.58 9.80 21.59
CA ALA A 277 -2.82 9.58 22.34
C ALA A 277 -3.64 8.41 21.79
N TRP A 278 -3.65 8.18 20.47
CA TRP A 278 -4.40 7.08 19.86
C TRP A 278 -3.76 5.73 20.19
N ALA A 279 -2.43 5.67 20.16
CA ALA A 279 -1.69 4.45 20.50
C ALA A 279 -1.78 4.11 21.99
N ALA A 280 -2.06 5.09 22.85
CA ALA A 280 -2.10 4.94 24.31
C ALA A 280 -3.43 4.37 24.86
N LEU A 281 -4.42 4.05 24.01
CA LEU A 281 -5.68 3.48 24.47
C LEU A 281 -5.45 2.13 25.18
N GLY A 282 -5.86 2.05 26.44
CA GLY A 282 -5.53 0.93 27.33
C GLY A 282 -6.19 -0.39 26.94
N GLU A 283 -5.57 -1.50 27.38
CA GLU A 283 -6.06 -2.86 27.08
C GLU A 283 -7.45 -3.14 27.67
N ALA A 284 -7.80 -2.50 28.79
CA ALA A 284 -9.14 -2.60 29.36
C ALA A 284 -10.20 -1.97 28.43
N ASP A 285 -9.89 -0.81 27.87
CA ASP A 285 -10.74 -0.07 26.95
C ASP A 285 -10.91 -0.80 25.61
N ARG A 286 -9.81 -1.35 25.07
CA ARG A 286 -9.84 -2.20 23.87
C ARG A 286 -10.72 -3.44 24.07
N ARG A 287 -10.58 -4.12 25.21
CA ARG A 287 -11.42 -5.28 25.56
C ARG A 287 -12.89 -4.91 25.76
N ALA A 288 -13.18 -3.74 26.32
CA ALA A 288 -14.56 -3.29 26.53
C ALA A 288 -15.29 -3.11 25.19
N VAL A 289 -14.62 -2.54 24.18
CA VAL A 289 -15.20 -2.39 22.84
C VAL A 289 -15.29 -3.72 22.10
N GLY A 290 -14.28 -4.59 22.19
CA GLY A 290 -14.29 -5.89 21.53
C GLY A 290 -15.34 -6.88 22.06
N ALA A 291 -15.99 -6.59 23.19
CA ALA A 291 -17.08 -7.37 23.76
C ALA A 291 -18.49 -6.90 23.35
N MET A 292 -18.60 -5.75 22.67
CA MET A 292 -19.85 -5.19 22.13
C MET A 292 -20.20 -5.80 20.78
#